data_AF-A0A5V3BWF5-F1
#
_entry.id   AF-A0A5V3BWF5-F1
#
_cell.length_a   1.000
_cell.length_b   1.000
_cell.length_c   1.000
_cell.angle_alpha   90.00
_cell.angle_beta   90.00
_cell.angle_gamma   90.00
#
_symmetry.space_group_name_H-M   'P 1'
#
loop_
_entity.id
_entity.type
_entity.pdbx_description
1 polymer ?
#
loop_
_entity_poly.entity_id
_entity_poly.type
_entity_poly.pdbx_seq_one_letter_code
_entity_poly.pdbx_strand_id
1 'polypeptide(L)' 'MNSIYYNENTGDLEIPLDILSKGISYAAKKKLHNIKIVSPIKK' A
#
# COMPACT_ATOMS: atom_id res chain seq x y z
N MET A 1 10.89 -6.37 4.99
CA MET A 1 10.22 -5.19 5.57
C MET A 1 8.95 -5.02 4.77
N ASN A 2 7.85 -5.64 5.23
CA ASN A 2 6.58 -5.75 4.50
C ASN A 2 5.62 -4.68 5.01
N SER A 3 6.00 -3.42 4.82
CA SER A 3 5.25 -2.30 5.37
C SER A 3 4.51 -1.60 4.25
N ILE A 4 3.20 -1.58 4.37
CA ILE A 4 2.32 -0.71 3.59
C ILE A 4 2.70 0.73 3.95
N TYR A 5 2.91 1.59 2.95
CA TYR A 5 3.29 2.99 3.14
C TYR A 5 2.18 3.91 2.66
N TYR A 6 1.91 4.99 3.37
CA TYR A 6 0.95 6.01 2.93
C TYR A 6 1.71 7.28 2.59
N ASN A 7 1.62 7.71 1.33
CA ASN A 7 2.23 8.93 0.85
C ASN A 7 1.26 10.10 1.08
N GLU A 8 1.54 10.92 2.08
CA GLU A 8 0.69 12.09 2.40
C GLU A 8 0.72 13.18 1.32
N ASN A 9 1.76 13.22 0.47
CA ASN A 9 1.86 14.22 -0.60
C ASN A 9 0.93 13.90 -1.78
N THR A 10 0.72 12.62 -2.08
CA THR A 10 -0.14 12.18 -3.21
C THR A 10 -1.46 11.56 -2.77
N GLY A 11 -1.58 11.24 -1.47
CA GLY A 11 -2.69 10.47 -0.93
C GLY A 11 -2.65 8.98 -1.29
N ASP A 12 -1.54 8.49 -1.83
CA ASP A 12 -1.43 7.09 -2.28
C ASP A 12 -1.05 6.16 -1.13
N LEU A 13 -1.78 5.05 -1.03
CA LEU A 13 -1.35 3.90 -0.25
C LEU A 13 -0.49 3.00 -1.14
N GLU A 14 0.82 3.02 -0.89
CA GLU A 14 1.81 2.20 -1.57
C GLU A 14 1.86 0.80 -0.95
N ILE A 15 1.49 -0.21 -1.75
CA ILE A 15 1.32 -1.59 -1.30
C ILE A 15 2.23 -2.49 -2.13
N PRO A 16 3.21 -3.15 -1.50
CA PRO A 16 4.00 -4.19 -2.16
C PRO A 16 3.13 -5.34 -2.66
N LEU A 17 3.40 -5.84 -3.86
CA LEU A 17 2.63 -6.92 -4.48
C LEU A 17 2.54 -8.18 -3.60
N ASP A 18 3.59 -8.51 -2.86
CA ASP A 18 3.67 -9.67 -1.97
C ASP A 18 2.69 -9.60 -0.78
N ILE A 19 2.23 -8.40 -0.41
CA ILE A 19 1.25 -8.18 0.66
C ILE A 19 -0.03 -7.51 0.18
N LEU A 20 -0.35 -7.60 -1.12
CA LEU A 20 -1.51 -6.93 -1.71
C LEU A 20 -2.80 -7.21 -0.93
N SER A 21 -3.08 -8.48 -0.61
CA SER A 21 -4.28 -8.87 0.15
C SER A 21 -4.38 -8.17 1.52
N LYS A 22 -3.27 -8.07 2.26
CA LYS A 22 -3.19 -7.36 3.54
C LYS A 22 -3.34 -5.85 3.35
N GLY A 23 -2.74 -5.32 2.29
CA GLY A 23 -2.82 -3.92 1.92
C GLY A 23 -4.23 -3.46 1.57
N ILE A 24 -4.94 -4.21 0.72
CA ILE A 24 -6.33 -3.91 0.36
C ILE A 24 -7.23 -3.93 1.61
N SER A 25 -7.04 -4.92 2.49
CA SER A 25 -7.78 -4.99 3.76
C SER A 25 -7.53 -3.77 4.66
N TYR A 26 -6.29 -3.26 4.68
CA TYR A 26 -5.94 -2.04 5.41
C TYR A 26 -6.60 -0.80 4.78
N ALA A 27 -6.52 -0.68 3.45
CA ALA A 27 -7.12 0.42 2.69
C ALA A 27 -8.63 0.52 2.96
N ALA A 28 -9.34 -0.62 2.91
CA ALA A 28 -10.77 -0.70 3.19
C ALA A 28 -11.12 -0.23 4.61
N LYS A 29 -10.35 -0.68 5.63
CA LYS A 29 -10.54 -0.26 7.03
C LYS A 29 -10.31 1.24 7.24
N LYS A 30 -9.36 1.81 6.50
CA LYS A 30 -8.99 3.23 6.59
C LYS A 30 -9.75 4.14 5.62
N LYS A 31 -10.65 3.59 4.80
CA LYS A 31 -11.36 4.30 3.72
C LYS A 31 -10.39 5.02 2.77
N LEU A 32 -9.28 4.37 2.45
CA LEU A 32 -8.29 4.87 1.49
C LEU A 32 -8.62 4.29 0.12
N HIS A 33 -8.78 5.18 -0.86
CA HIS A 33 -9.21 4.81 -2.22
C HIS A 33 -8.08 4.88 -3.24
N ASN A 34 -7.07 5.72 -2.99
CA ASN A 34 -5.87 5.81 -3.83
C ASN A 34 -4.88 4.74 -3.41
N ILE A 35 -4.80 3.68 -4.21
CA ILE A 35 -3.91 2.54 -3.97
C ILE A 35 -2.92 2.45 -5.13
N LYS A 36 -1.64 2.44 -4.78
CA LYS A 36 -0.54 2.28 -5.72
C LYS A 36 0.19 0.96 -5.43
N ILE A 37 0.15 0.04 -6.38
CA ILE A 37 0.86 -1.23 -6.24
C ILE A 37 2.33 -0.99 -6.59
N VAL A 38 3.22 -1.29 -5.65
CA VAL A 38 4.66 -1.16 -5.85
C VAL A 38 5.29 -2.55 -5.95
N SER A 39 6.28 -2.70 -6.82
CA SER A 39 7.11 -3.90 -6.79
C SER A 39 7.89 -3.94 -5.47
N PRO A 40 8.17 -5.14 -4.92
CA PRO A 40 9.11 -5.23 -3.81
C PRO A 40 10.42 -4.58 -4.26
N ILE A 41 10.85 -3.55 -3.52
CA ILE A 41 12.13 -2.91 -3.78
C ILE A 41 13.16 -4.02 -3.58
N LYS A 42 13.78 -4.48 -4.69
CA LYS A 42 14.91 -5.41 -4.62
C LYS A 42 15.94 -4.75 -3.70
N LYS A 43 16.25 -5.44 -2.61
CA LYS A 43 17.21 -5.02 -1.59
C LYS A 43 18.60 -4.88 -2.20
#